data_AF-A0A4U3AIK4-F1
#
_entry.id   AF-A0A4U3AIK4-F1
#
_cell.length_a   1.000
_cell.length_b   1.000
_cell.length_c   1.000
_cell.angle_alpha   90.00
_cell.angle_beta   90.00
_cell.angle_gamma   90.00
#
_symmetry.space_group_name_H-M   'P 1'
#
loop_
_entity.id
_entity.type
_entity.pdbx_description
1 polymer ?
#
loop_
_entity_poly.entity_id
_entity_poly.type
_entity_poly.pdbx_seq_one_letter_code
_entity_poly.pdbx_strand_id
1 'polypeptide(L)'
;MEQQKKTTIVLFSGDYDKAMAAYIIAHGAAAYDHEVTIFHTFWGLNALRKDEHVKVKKTFIEKVFGKMMPRGADKMGLSKMHFAGMGP
;
A
#
# COMPACT_ATOMS: atom_id res chain seq x y z
N MET A 1 18.61 -4.65 -29.43
CA MET A 1 17.42 -4.61 -28.57
C MET A 1 17.70 -3.59 -27.48
N GLU A 2 16.91 -2.53 -27.45
CA GLU A 2 17.02 -1.53 -26.37
C GLU A 2 16.70 -2.24 -25.05
N GLN A 3 17.58 -2.16 -24.06
CA GLN A 3 17.32 -2.77 -22.76
C GLN A 3 16.17 -2.02 -22.09
N GLN A 4 15.05 -2.70 -21.89
CA GLN A 4 13.93 -2.15 -21.13
C GLN A 4 14.41 -1.83 -19.71
N LYS A 5 14.34 -0.56 -19.33
CA LYS A 5 14.73 -0.10 -17.99
C LYS A 5 13.77 -0.70 -16.96
N LYS A 6 14.27 -1.03 -15.78
CA LYS A 6 13.46 -1.59 -14.68
C LYS A 6 13.37 -0.61 -13.53
N THR A 7 12.20 -0.48 -12.93
CA THR A 7 11.97 0.33 -11.74
C THR A 7 11.34 -0.54 -10.66
N THR A 8 12.02 -0.69 -9.53
CA THR A 8 11.52 -1.45 -8.38
C THR A 8 11.28 -0.53 -7.20
N ILE A 9 10.10 -0.62 -6.60
CA ILE A 9 9.71 0.14 -5.41
C ILE A 9 9.41 -0.85 -4.29
N VAL A 10 10.04 -0.69 -3.13
CA VAL A 10 9.69 -1.43 -1.91
C VAL A 10 8.77 -0.56 -1.07
N LEU A 11 7.48 -0.89 -1.05
CA LEU A 11 6.47 -0.17 -0.28
C LEU A 11 6.31 -0.81 1.10
N PHE A 12 7.10 -0.32 2.05
CA PHE A 12 7.02 -0.69 3.47
C PHE A 12 5.95 0.09 4.25
N SER A 13 5.77 1.37 3.90
CA SER A 13 4.95 2.31 4.67
C SER A 13 3.46 2.02 4.54
N GLY A 14 2.74 2.19 5.65
CA GLY A 14 1.29 2.05 5.76
C GLY A 14 0.52 3.36 5.65
N ASP A 15 1.18 4.43 5.19
CA ASP A 15 0.61 5.77 5.09
C ASP A 15 0.07 6.02 3.68
N TYR A 16 -1.12 6.61 3.58
CA TYR A 16 -1.85 6.83 2.34
C TYR A 16 -1.05 7.68 1.33
N ASP A 17 -0.50 8.80 1.79
CA ASP A 17 0.27 9.74 0.97
C ASP A 17 1.56 9.11 0.41
N LYS A 18 2.24 8.26 1.19
CA LYS A 18 3.44 7.55 0.72
C LYS A 18 3.10 6.46 -0.28
N ALA A 19 2.00 5.73 -0.07
CA ALA A 19 1.51 4.76 -1.04
C ALA A 19 1.12 5.47 -2.35
N MET A 20 0.37 6.57 -2.27
CA MET A 20 0.00 7.39 -3.43
C MET A 20 1.23 7.88 -4.20
N ALA A 21 2.25 8.41 -3.50
CA ALA A 21 3.50 8.84 -4.14
C ALA A 21 4.22 7.69 -4.86
N ALA A 22 4.27 6.49 -4.25
CA ALA A 22 4.84 5.31 -4.89
C ALA A 22 4.11 4.94 -6.19
N TYR A 23 2.78 4.98 -6.20
CA TYR A 23 1.99 4.71 -7.42
C TYR A 23 2.14 5.82 -8.47
N ILE A 24 2.24 7.09 -8.10
CA ILE A 24 2.53 8.19 -9.03
C ILE A 24 3.88 7.96 -9.73
N ILE A 25 4.92 7.63 -8.97
CA ILE A 25 6.26 7.33 -9.53
C ILE A 25 6.20 6.09 -10.42
N ALA A 26 5.51 5.05 -9.99
CA ALA A 26 5.33 3.82 -10.77
C ALA A 26 4.62 4.08 -12.10
N HIS A 27 3.52 4.84 -12.10
CA HIS A 27 2.81 5.20 -13.33
C HIS A 27 3.67 6.06 -14.25
N GLY A 28 4.43 7.02 -13.70
CA GLY A 28 5.37 7.81 -14.48
C GLY A 28 6.44 6.93 -15.15
N ALA A 29 7.05 6.01 -14.39
CA ALA A 29 8.04 5.08 -14.93
C ALA A 29 7.45 4.16 -16.02
N ALA A 30 6.24 3.63 -15.79
CA ALA A 30 5.54 2.79 -16.76
C ALA A 30 5.21 3.56 -18.07
N ALA A 31 4.90 4.86 -17.98
CA ALA A 31 4.68 5.71 -19.14
C ALA A 31 5.97 5.99 -19.95
N TYR A 32 7.15 5.80 -19.35
CA TYR A 32 8.45 5.85 -20.02
C TYR A 32 8.96 4.45 -20.40
N ASP A 33 8.07 3.48 -20.59
CA ASP A 33 8.36 2.10 -20.98
C ASP A 33 9.24 1.31 -19.98
N HIS A 34 9.31 1.73 -18.72
CA HIS A 34 10.00 0.94 -17.70
C HIS A 34 9.16 -0.31 -17.31
N GLU A 35 9.83 -1.44 -17.06
CA GLU A 35 9.24 -2.57 -16.36
C GLU A 35 9.16 -2.23 -14.86
N VAL A 36 7.95 -2.00 -14.35
CA VAL A 36 7.74 -1.54 -12.96
C VAL A 36 7.31 -2.68 -12.06
N THR A 37 7.95 -2.80 -10.89
CA THR A 37 7.59 -3.74 -9.83
C THR A 37 7.42 -3.00 -8.51
N ILE A 38 6.27 -3.19 -7.84
CA ILE A 38 6.05 -2.67 -6.49
C ILE A 38 5.94 -3.85 -5.51
N PHE A 39 6.95 -4.03 -4.67
CA PHE A 39 6.96 -5.02 -3.61
C PHE A 39 6.34 -4.44 -2.33
N HIS A 40 5.12 -4.89 -2.01
CA HIS A 40 4.43 -4.49 -0.78
C HIS A 40 4.86 -5.38 0.38
N THR A 41 5.26 -4.77 1.49
CA THR A 41 5.71 -5.50 2.68
C THR A 41 5.34 -4.77 3.96
N PHE A 42 5.34 -5.48 5.10
CA PHE A 42 4.94 -4.95 6.40
C PHE A 42 3.61 -4.20 6.35
N TRP A 43 3.61 -2.89 6.65
CA TRP A 43 2.41 -2.07 6.71
C TRP A 43 1.84 -1.74 5.32
N GLY A 44 2.69 -1.75 4.28
CA GLY A 44 2.28 -1.57 2.88
C GLY A 44 1.32 -2.67 2.41
N LEU A 45 1.32 -3.85 3.03
CA LEU A 45 0.35 -4.91 2.73
C LEU A 45 -1.10 -4.48 2.98
N ASN A 46 -1.33 -3.51 3.87
CA ASN A 46 -2.68 -3.01 4.14
C ASN A 46 -3.30 -2.32 2.92
N ALA A 47 -2.50 -1.76 2.02
CA ALA A 47 -2.99 -1.15 0.77
C ALA A 47 -3.63 -2.17 -0.18
N LEU A 48 -3.15 -3.43 -0.16
CA LEU A 48 -3.65 -4.53 -1.00
C LEU A 48 -4.81 -5.31 -0.35
N ARG A 49 -5.20 -4.91 0.86
CA ARG A 49 -6.16 -5.68 1.63
C ARG A 49 -7.57 -5.39 1.16
N LYS A 50 -8.27 -6.42 0.68
CA LYS A 50 -9.63 -6.29 0.16
C LYS A 50 -10.63 -5.79 1.21
N ASP A 51 -11.53 -4.92 0.76
CA ASP A 51 -12.67 -4.44 1.56
C ASP A 51 -13.65 -5.57 1.87
N GLU A 52 -13.93 -6.41 0.88
CA GLU A 52 -14.77 -7.60 1.06
C GLU A 52 -14.26 -8.51 2.18
N HIS A 53 -15.18 -9.02 2.98
CA HIS A 53 -14.83 -9.93 4.06
C HIS A 53 -14.53 -11.33 3.52
N VAL A 54 -13.24 -11.64 3.34
CA VAL A 54 -12.81 -12.99 3.00
C VAL A 54 -12.76 -13.86 4.27
N LYS A 55 -13.51 -14.97 4.27
CA LYS A 55 -13.47 -15.96 5.36
C LYS A 55 -12.11 -16.67 5.35
N VAL A 56 -11.35 -16.49 6.42
CA VAL A 56 -10.06 -17.14 6.62
C VAL A 56 -9.96 -17.68 8.04
N LYS A 57 -9.26 -18.81 8.21
CA LYS A 57 -8.94 -19.33 9.55
C LYS A 57 -7.86 -18.45 10.16
N LYS A 58 -8.14 -17.89 11.35
CA LYS A 58 -7.26 -17.00 12.10
C LYS A 58 -7.26 -17.38 13.57
N THR A 59 -6.11 -17.28 14.20
CA THR A 59 -5.98 -17.32 15.67
C THR A 59 -6.64 -16.10 16.30
N PHE A 60 -6.81 -16.10 17.62
CA PHE A 60 -7.40 -14.97 18.34
C PHE A 60 -6.64 -13.66 18.10
N ILE A 61 -5.30 -13.70 18.17
CA ILE A 61 -4.42 -12.55 17.98
C ILE A 61 -4.55 -12.01 16.55
N GLU A 62 -4.49 -12.88 15.54
CA GLU A 62 -4.65 -12.48 14.12
C GLU A 62 -6.01 -11.86 13.82
N LYS A 63 -7.08 -12.28 14.53
CA LYS A 63 -8.40 -11.64 14.41
C LYS A 63 -8.39 -10.23 14.96
N VAL A 64 -7.73 -9.99 16.10
CA VAL A 64 -7.62 -8.65 16.70
C VAL A 64 -6.77 -7.74 15.81
N PHE A 65 -5.58 -8.19 15.39
CA PHE A 65 -4.73 -7.46 14.44
C PHE A 65 -5.47 -7.17 13.14
N GLY A 66 -6.20 -8.15 12.62
CA GLY A 66 -7.04 -7.99 11.44
C GLY A 66 -8.22 -7.03 11.63
N LYS A 67 -8.65 -6.72 12.86
CA LYS A 67 -9.66 -5.66 13.10
C LYS A 67 -9.03 -4.29 13.26
N MET A 68 -7.84 -4.21 13.88
CA MET A 68 -7.15 -2.95 14.16
C MET A 68 -6.48 -2.33 12.93
N MET A 69 -5.90 -3.15 12.05
CA MET A 69 -5.18 -2.64 10.89
C MET A 69 -6.13 -2.13 9.78
N PRO A 70 -5.72 -1.12 8.99
CA PRO A 70 -6.47 -0.62 7.85
C PRO A 70 -6.87 -1.70 6.84
N ARG A 71 -8.06 -1.55 6.26
CA ARG A 71 -8.54 -2.36 5.13
C ARG A 71 -8.49 -1.52 3.87
N GLY A 72 -7.52 -1.80 3.02
CA GLY A 72 -7.36 -1.12 1.74
C GLY A 72 -6.76 0.28 1.89
N ALA A 73 -6.51 0.89 0.73
CA ALA A 73 -5.91 2.21 0.62
C ALA A 73 -6.76 3.31 1.29
N ASP A 74 -8.09 3.26 1.14
CA ASP A 74 -9.02 4.29 1.64
C ASP A 74 -9.10 4.38 3.17
N LYS A 75 -8.58 3.38 3.88
CA LYS A 75 -8.55 3.34 5.35
C LYS A 75 -7.15 3.62 5.91
N MET A 76 -6.16 3.87 5.05
CA MET A 76 -4.82 4.24 5.47
C MET A 76 -4.79 5.70 5.95
N GLY A 77 -4.07 5.96 7.03
CA GLY A 77 -3.91 7.32 7.55
C GLY A 77 -2.86 8.11 6.78
N LEU A 78 -2.86 9.42 6.93
CA LEU A 78 -1.80 10.29 6.40
C LEU A 78 -0.54 10.15 7.26
N SER A 79 0.65 10.22 6.64
CA SER A 79 1.92 10.14 7.35
C SER A 79 2.14 11.31 8.32
N LYS A 80 1.51 12.45 8.04
CA LYS A 80 1.50 13.67 8.86
C LYS A 80 0.13 14.31 8.83
N MET A 81 -0.21 15.02 9.91
CA MET A 81 -1.46 15.76 10.07
C MET A 81 -2.73 14.89 9.98
N HIS A 82 -2.68 13.58 10.28
CA HIS A 82 -3.87 12.72 10.20
C HIS A 82 -4.97 13.06 11.23
N PHE A 83 -4.62 13.57 12.42
CA PHE A 83 -5.54 14.00 13.49
C PHE A 83 -6.75 13.06 13.72
N ALA A 84 -6.51 11.75 13.86
CA ALA A 84 -7.56 10.73 14.01
C ALA A 84 -8.63 10.75 12.89
N GLY A 85 -8.24 11.12 11.68
CA GLY A 85 -9.13 11.29 10.53
C GLY A 85 -9.71 12.70 10.36
N MET A 86 -9.38 13.65 11.26
CA MET A 86 -9.74 15.07 11.13
C MET A 86 -8.66 15.90 10.42
N GLY A 87 -7.61 15.23 9.96
CA GLY A 87 -6.62 15.81 9.07
C GLY A 87 -7.21 16.30 7.76
N PRO A 88 -6.49 17.18 7.03
CA PRO A 88 -6.87 17.56 5.68
C PRO A 88 -6.97 16.37 4.73
#